data_AF-A0A2E5ELY7-F1
#
_entry.id   AF-A0A2E5ELY7-F1
#
_cell.length_a   1.000
_cell.length_b   1.000
_cell.length_c   1.000
_cell.angle_alpha   90.00
_cell.angle_beta   90.00
_cell.angle_gamma   90.00
#
_symmetry.space_group_name_H-M   'P 1'
#
loop_
_entity.id
_entity.type
_entity.pdbx_description
1 polymer ?
#
loop_
_entity_poly.entity_id
_entity_poly.type
_entity_poly.pdbx_seq_one_letter_code
_entity_poly.pdbx_strand_id
1 'polypeptide(L)' 'MKATNLKEARVVIEQWRLHYNEQQPHSSLGYQTPAEFSGRAIVGSGLRSGFAL' A
#
# COMPACT_ATOMS: atom_id res chain seq x y z
N MET A 1 -19.22 -10.53 -8.39
CA MET A 1 -20.19 -9.86 -7.49
C MET A 1 -20.38 -8.44 -7.99
N LYS A 2 -21.60 -8.02 -8.35
CA LYS A 2 -21.90 -6.67 -8.84
C LYS A 2 -22.39 -5.83 -7.65
N ALA A 3 -21.71 -4.75 -7.28
CA ALA A 3 -22.13 -3.88 -6.19
C ALA A 3 -23.36 -3.07 -6.63
N THR A 4 -24.44 -3.11 -5.84
CA THR A 4 -25.74 -2.51 -6.23
C THR A 4 -26.05 -1.21 -5.49
N ASN A 5 -25.26 -0.86 -4.47
CA ASN A 5 -25.36 0.40 -3.75
C ASN A 5 -23.96 0.97 -3.41
N LEU A 6 -23.89 2.26 -3.06
CA LEU A 6 -22.62 2.95 -2.78
C LEU A 6 -21.84 2.35 -1.60
N LYS A 7 -22.52 1.76 -0.61
CA LYS A 7 -21.88 1.14 0.55
C LYS A 7 -21.15 -0.14 0.14
N GLU A 8 -21.82 -1.00 -0.63
CA GLU A 8 -21.21 -2.20 -1.20
C GLU A 8 -20.05 -1.85 -2.14
N ALA A 9 -20.20 -0.83 -2.98
CA ALA A 9 -19.14 -0.40 -3.88
C ALA A 9 -17.88 0.02 -3.11
N ARG A 10 -18.04 0.78 -2.01
CA ARG A 10 -16.90 1.15 -1.14
C ARG A 10 -16.23 -0.08 -0.55
N VAL A 11 -17.00 -1.03 -0.02
CA VAL A 11 -16.44 -2.26 0.57
C VAL A 11 -15.65 -3.05 -0.46
N VAL A 12 -16.20 -3.24 -1.66
CA VAL A 12 -15.54 -3.97 -2.75
C VAL A 12 -14.24 -3.26 -3.15
N ILE A 13 -14.28 -1.93 -3.36
CA ILE A 13 -13.08 -1.16 -3.73
C ILE A 13 -12.00 -1.27 -2.65
N GLU A 14 -12.37 -1.13 -1.38
CA GLU A 14 -11.43 -1.23 -0.26
C GLU A 14 -10.81 -2.62 -0.16
N GLN A 15 -11.61 -3.67 -0.34
CA GLN A 15 -11.12 -5.04 -0.38
C GLN A 15 -10.12 -5.26 -1.52
N TRP A 16 -10.43 -4.75 -2.72
CA TRP A 16 -9.51 -4.82 -3.85
C TRP A 16 -8.23 -4.03 -3.60
N ARG A 17 -8.33 -2.83 -3.01
CA ARG A 17 -7.17 -2.00 -2.67
C ARG A 17 -6.22 -2.72 -1.72
N LEU A 18 -6.76 -3.31 -0.66
CA LEU A 18 -5.97 -4.07 0.32
C LEU A 18 -5.29 -5.27 -0.35
N HIS A 19 -6.05 -6.06 -1.11
CA HIS A 19 -5.49 -7.23 -1.80
C HIS A 19 -4.38 -6.86 -2.78
N TYR A 20 -4.60 -5.83 -3.62
CA TYR A 20 -3.59 -5.34 -4.56
C TYR A 20 -2.32 -4.90 -3.85
N ASN A 21 -2.45 -4.09 -2.79
CA ASN A 21 -1.32 -3.54 -2.07
C ASN A 21 -0.49 -4.59 -1.34
N GLU A 22 -1.11 -5.66 -0.86
CA GLU A 22 -0.46 -6.68 -0.03
C GLU A 22 -0.01 -7.94 -0.79
N GLN A 23 -0.66 -8.29 -1.90
CA GLN A 23 -0.51 -9.62 -2.50
C GLN A 23 0.04 -9.60 -3.93
N GLN A 24 0.25 -8.43 -4.52
CA GLN A 24 0.63 -8.34 -5.92
C GLN A 24 2.05 -7.76 -6.13
N PRO A 25 3.07 -8.65 -6.25
CA PRO A 25 4.42 -8.24 -6.61
C PRO A 25 4.51 -7.65 -8.02
N HIS A 26 5.33 -6.61 -8.17
CA HIS A 26 5.54 -5.96 -9.47
C HIS A 26 7.03 -5.86 -9.81
N SER A 27 7.39 -6.20 -11.05
CA SER A 27 8.79 -6.16 -11.52
C SER A 27 9.38 -4.74 -11.47
N SER A 28 8.57 -3.71 -11.71
CA SER A 28 8.97 -2.29 -11.57
C SER A 28 9.30 -1.89 -10.12
N LEU A 29 8.77 -2.62 -9.14
CA LEU A 29 9.07 -2.45 -7.71
C LEU A 29 10.15 -3.43 -7.23
N GLY A 30 10.88 -4.08 -8.14
CA GLY A 30 11.88 -5.08 -7.77
C GLY A 30 11.27 -6.39 -7.26
N TYR A 31 10.11 -6.77 -7.79
CA TYR A 31 9.30 -7.92 -7.33
C TYR A 31 8.80 -7.79 -5.89
N GLN A 32 8.63 -6.56 -5.41
CA GLN A 32 7.98 -6.25 -4.15
C GLN A 32 6.52 -5.87 -4.40
N THR A 33 5.69 -6.07 -3.38
CA THR A 33 4.32 -5.53 -3.34
C THR A 33 4.36 -4.02 -3.07
N PRO A 34 3.30 -3.27 -3.42
CA PRO A 34 3.23 -1.84 -3.10
C PRO A 34 3.43 -1.53 -1.60
N ALA A 35 2.89 -2.37 -0.71
CA ALA A 35 3.06 -2.21 0.74
C ALA A 35 4.53 -2.35 1.17
N GLU A 36 5.22 -3.39 0.71
CA GLU A 36 6.64 -3.63 1.02
C GLU A 36 7.55 -2.52 0.49
N PHE A 37 7.29 -2.05 -0.74
CA PHE A 37 8.04 -0.96 -1.34
C PHE A 37 7.85 0.35 -0.54
N SER A 38 6.62 0.63 -0.11
CA SER A 38 6.34 1.83 0.71
C SER A 38 7.02 1.78 2.08
N GLY A 39 6.99 0.63 2.77
CA GLY A 39 7.70 0.43 4.04
C GLY A 39 9.21 0.61 3.90
N ARG A 40 9.78 0.12 2.78
CA ARG A 40 11.19 0.32 2.46
C ARG A 40 11.54 1.77 2.18
N ALA A 41 10.68 2.52 1.49
CA ALA A 41 10.88 3.94 1.23
C ALA A 41 10.93 4.76 2.54
N ILE A 42 10.11 4.40 3.53
CA ILE A 42 10.10 5.07 4.85
C ILE A 42 11.38 4.75 5.64
N VAL A 43 11.87 3.50 5.59
CA VAL A 43 13.11 3.10 6.30
C VAL A 43 14.38 3.65 5.61
N GLY A 44 14.36 3.82 4.28
CA GLY A 44 15.48 4.40 3.52
C GLY A 44 15.57 5.93 3.58
N SER A 45 14.46 6.61 3.90
CA SER A 45 14.42 8.04 4.21
C SER A 45 14.70 8.23 5.69
N GLY A 46 15.97 8.09 6.07
CA GLY A 46 16.45 8.50 7.39
C GLY A 46 15.88 9.86 7.76
N LEU A 47 14.96 9.86 8.73
CA LEU A 47 14.56 11.05 9.46
C LEU A 47 15.84 11.75 9.91
N ARG A 48 16.25 12.79 9.18
CA ARG A 48 17.05 13.88 9.75
C ARG A 48 16.15 14.57 10.77
N SER A 49 16.01 13.99 11.95
CA SER A 49 15.57 14.71 13.12
C SER A 49 16.79 14.91 14.00
N GLY A 50 17.64 15.84 13.57
CA GLY A 50 18.65 16.45 14.42
C GLY A 50 17.98 17.45 15.34
N PHE A 51 17.33 16.95 16.40
CA PHE A 51 16.98 17.74 17.57
C PHE A 51 16.91 16.82 18.80
N ALA A 52 18.07 16.49 19.34
CA ALA A 52 18.21 15.94 20.67
C ALA A 52 19.48 16.53 21.28
N LEU A 53 19.26 17.56 22.12
CA LEU A 53 20.15 18.27 23.06
C LEU A 53 21.34 19.06 22.46
#